data_AF-A0A939DEI5-F1
#
_entry.id   AF-A0A939DEI5-F1
#
_cell.length_a   1.000
_cell.length_b   1.000
_cell.length_c   1.000
_cell.angle_alpha   90.00
_cell.angle_beta   90.00
_cell.angle_gamma   90.00
#
_symmetry.space_group_name_H-M   'P 1'
#
loop_
_entity.id
_entity.type
_entity.pdbx_description
1 polymer ?
#
loop_
_entity_poly.entity_id
_entity_poly.type
_entity_poly.pdbx_seq_one_letter_code
_entity_poly.pdbx_strand_id
1 'polypeptide(L)' 'KHYQTRADAQQDILDYIAMFYNSQRLHSYLGYTSPSQYEAAMLEMKKAA' A
#
# COMPACT_ATOMS: atom_id res chain seq x y z
N LYS A 1 -2.51 -6.02 -20.64
CA LYS A 1 -3.70 -6.69 -20.05
C LYS A 1 -4.92 -5.93 -20.56
N HIS A 2 -5.90 -6.61 -21.18
CA HIS A 2 -7.17 -5.99 -21.57
C HIS A 2 -8.26 -6.53 -20.64
N TYR A 3 -8.95 -5.63 -19.92
CA TYR A 3 -10.05 -6.01 -19.04
C TYR A 3 -11.33 -6.13 -19.87
N GLN A 4 -12.13 -7.16 -19.59
CA GLN A 4 -13.41 -7.36 -20.26
C GLN A 4 -14.47 -6.45 -19.66
N THR A 5 -14.40 -6.22 -18.35
CA THR A 5 -15.32 -5.33 -17.63
C THR A 5 -14.56 -4.30 -16.79
N ARG A 6 -15.27 -3.23 -16.42
CA ARG A 6 -14.75 -2.25 -15.45
C ARG A 6 -14.51 -2.88 -14.07
N ALA A 7 -15.32 -3.87 -13.70
CA ALA A 7 -15.18 -4.57 -12.42
C ALA A 7 -13.86 -5.34 -12.35
N ASP A 8 -13.45 -6.01 -13.43
CA ASP A 8 -12.17 -6.72 -13.49
C ASP A 8 -10.98 -5.75 -13.29
N ALA A 9 -11.05 -4.58 -13.93
CA ALA A 9 -10.03 -3.55 -13.78
C ALA A 9 -9.98 -3.01 -12.34
N GLN A 10 -11.13 -2.82 -11.71
CA GLN A 10 -11.21 -2.38 -10.32
C GLN A 10 -10.62 -3.43 -9.37
N GLN A 11 -10.93 -4.71 -9.57
CA GLN A 11 -10.38 -5.77 -8.74
C GLN A 11 -8.85 -5.82 -8.84
N ASP A 12 -8.29 -5.77 -10.05
CA ASP A 12 -6.83 -5.79 -10.24
C ASP A 12 -6.15 -4.56 -9.61
N ILE A 13 -6.79 -3.40 -9.66
CA ILE A 13 -6.30 -2.18 -8.99
C ILE A 13 -6.34 -2.35 -7.47
N LEU A 14 -7.43 -2.86 -6.91
CA LEU A 14 -7.56 -3.11 -5.46
C LEU A 14 -6.51 -4.11 -4.99
N ASP A 15 -6.34 -5.20 -5.72
CA ASP A 15 -5.34 -6.23 -5.43
C ASP A 15 -3.93 -5.65 -5.50
N TYR A 16 -3.62 -4.85 -6.52
CA TYR A 16 -2.34 -4.14 -6.61
C TYR A 16 -2.10 -3.21 -5.41
N ILE A 17 -3.10 -2.42 -5.02
CA ILE A 17 -2.99 -1.47 -3.91
C ILE A 17 -2.76 -2.22 -2.59
N ALA A 18 -3.56 -3.26 -2.31
CA ALA A 18 -3.51 -3.97 -1.03
C ALA A 18 -2.32 -4.93 -0.93
N MET A 19 -2.13 -5.77 -1.94
CA MET A 19 -1.17 -6.88 -1.90
C MET A 19 0.26 -6.46 -2.21
N PHE A 20 0.44 -5.34 -2.94
CA PHE A 20 1.78 -4.88 -3.30
C PHE A 20 2.05 -3.44 -2.86
N TYR A 21 1.25 -2.46 -3.28
CA TYR A 21 1.59 -1.05 -3.06
C TYR A 21 1.67 -0.70 -1.57
N ASN A 22 0.63 -1.00 -0.80
CA ASN A 22 0.58 -0.64 0.62
C ASN A 22 1.49 -1.54 1.47
N SER A 23 1.60 -2.82 1.12
CA SER A 23 2.27 -3.84 1.95
C SER A 23 3.75 -4.07 1.63
N GLN A 24 4.18 -3.88 0.37
CA GLN A 24 5.51 -4.29 -0.07
C GLN A 24 6.31 -3.19 -0.79
N ARG A 25 5.64 -2.26 -1.48
CA ARG A 25 6.33 -1.26 -2.30
C ARG A 25 7.13 -0.30 -1.43
N LEU A 26 8.45 -0.33 -1.57
CA LEU A 26 9.34 0.58 -0.85
C LEU A 26 9.30 1.98 -1.46
N HIS A 27 9.28 3.00 -0.61
CA HIS A 27 9.28 4.40 -1.03
C HIS A 27 10.53 5.11 -0.51
N SER A 28 11.34 5.69 -1.40
CA SER A 28 12.57 6.40 -1.03
C SER A 28 12.30 7.57 -0.07
N TYR A 29 11.23 8.32 -0.32
CA TYR A 29 10.75 9.37 0.58
C TYR A 29 10.40 8.88 2.00
N LEU A 30 9.92 7.64 2.15
CA LEU A 30 9.59 7.03 3.45
C LEU A 30 10.78 6.27 4.06
N GLY A 31 12.01 6.53 3.60
CA GLY A 31 13.20 5.84 4.08
C GLY A 31 13.28 4.38 3.64
N TYR A 32 12.79 4.08 2.43
CA TYR A 32 12.74 2.71 1.89
C TYR A 32 11.90 1.75 2.73
N THR A 33 10.78 2.24 3.26
CA THR A 33 9.74 1.43 3.90
C THR A 33 8.47 1.43 3.06
N SER A 34 7.61 0.43 3.26
CA SER A 34 6.28 0.41 2.63
C SER A 34 5.32 1.38 3.33
N PRO A 35 4.28 1.87 2.64
CA PRO A 35 3.28 2.76 3.24
C PRO A 35 2.65 2.19 4.52
N SER A 36 2.30 0.90 4.55
CA SER A 36 1.71 0.27 5.74
C SER A 36 2.67 0.20 6.92
N GLN A 37 3.95 -0.08 6.68
CA GLN A 37 4.98 -0.07 7.71
C GLN A 37 5.20 1.33 8.27
N TYR A 38 5.22 2.33 7.39
CA TYR A 38 5.35 3.73 7.79
C TYR A 38 4.18 4.16 8.68
N GLU A 39 2.94 3.86 8.28
CA GLU A 39 1.75 4.16 9.08
C GLU A 39 1.75 3.44 10.43
N ALA A 40 2.16 2.18 10.48
CA ALA A 40 2.28 1.42 11.72
C ALA A 40 3.32 2.05 12.67
N ALA A 41 4.50 2.40 12.16
CA ALA A 41 5.53 3.07 12.97
C ALA A 41 5.03 4.42 13.51
N MET A 42 4.34 5.21 12.67
CA MET A 42 3.74 6.49 13.07
C MET A 42 2.66 6.30 14.15
N LEU A 43 1.86 5.24 14.07
CA LEU A 43 0.86 4.93 15.08
C LEU A 43 1.50 4.59 16.44
N GLU A 44 2.56 3.79 16.45
CA GLU A 44 3.28 3.43 17.67
C GLU A 44 3.92 4.67 18.33
N MET A 45 4.52 5.57 17.54
CA MET A 45 5.05 6.84 18.06
C MET A 45 3.96 7.71 18.71
N LYS A 46 2.76 7.76 18.11
CA LYS A 46 1.63 8.52 18.68
C LYS A 46 1.10 7.91 19.98
N LYS A 47 1.19 6.59 20.15
CA LYS A 47 0.76 5.91 21.39
C LYS A 47 1.75 6.12 22.54
N ALA A 48 3.03 6.29 22.22
CA ALA A 48 4.10 6.45 23.20
C ALA A 48 4.28 7.90 23.69
N ALA A 49 3.57 8.86 23.09
CA ALA A 49 3.58 10.29 23.43
C ALA A 49 2.35 10.66 24.27
#